data_AF-A0A8S3WQH4-F1
#
_entry.id   AF-A0A8S3WQH4-F1
#
_cell.length_a   1.000
_cell.length_b   1.000
_cell.length_c   1.000
_cell.angle_alpha   90.00
_cell.angle_beta   90.00
_cell.angle_gamma   90.00
#
_symmetry.space_group_name_H-M   'P 1'
#
loop_
_entity.id
_entity.type
_entity.pdbx_description
1 polymer ?
#
loop_
_entity_poly.entity_id
_entity_poly.type
_entity_poly.pdbx_seq_one_letter_code
_entity_poly.pdbx_strand_id
1 'polypeptide(L)'
;MGFKLIILLGLLLGVLYCIHILVQDYQAVTAPKLLRILFKRDISSHQHNRSNVRWRKILMYDRIQCIRFLYCELGTRPLDEEIRRGFVLMLSLEPREEDSSSLVIFKQAYEYGQHSHSGINYCRKKYPMCPFQSSLLIDLIKYLLRHHYTIE
;
A
#
# COMPACT_ATOMS: atom_id res chain seq x y z
N MET A 1 -26.66 -14.28 -45.61
CA MET A 1 -25.88 -13.05 -45.33
C MET A 1 -26.41 -12.24 -44.14
N GLY A 2 -27.69 -12.34 -43.75
CA GLY A 2 -28.25 -11.57 -42.63
C GLY A 2 -27.73 -11.91 -41.24
N PHE A 3 -27.34 -13.16 -40.97
CA PHE A 3 -26.83 -13.57 -39.64
C PHE A 3 -25.50 -12.88 -39.27
N LYS A 4 -24.64 -12.64 -40.27
CA LYS A 4 -23.39 -11.88 -40.08
C LYS A 4 -23.67 -10.43 -39.68
N LEU A 5 -24.71 -9.81 -40.25
CA LEU A 5 -25.15 -8.46 -39.89
C LEU A 5 -25.74 -8.40 -38.47
N ILE A 6 -26.50 -9.41 -38.07
CA ILE A 6 -27.08 -9.49 -36.71
C ILE A 6 -25.98 -9.63 -35.66
N ILE A 7 -24.98 -10.49 -35.91
CA ILE A 7 -23.83 -10.66 -35.01
C ILE A 7 -23.01 -9.37 -34.93
N LEU A 8 -22.78 -8.70 -36.06
CA LEU A 8 -22.06 -7.44 -36.11
C LEU A 8 -22.80 -6.33 -35.33
N LEU A 9 -24.13 -6.28 -35.44
CA LEU A 9 -24.96 -5.34 -34.70
C LEU A 9 -24.91 -5.60 -33.18
N GLY A 10 -24.96 -6.86 -32.77
CA GLY A 10 -24.85 -7.25 -31.36
C GLY A 10 -23.48 -6.88 -30.76
N LEU A 11 -22.39 -7.12 -31.51
CA LEU A 11 -21.05 -6.68 -31.11
C LEU A 11 -20.94 -5.16 -31.01
N LEU A 12 -21.50 -4.43 -31.97
CA LEU A 12 -21.49 -2.96 -31.96
C LEU A 12 -22.21 -2.40 -30.72
N LEU A 13 -23.40 -2.93 -30.41
CA LEU A 13 -24.17 -2.54 -29.22
C LEU A 13 -23.44 -2.90 -27.92
N GLY A 14 -22.80 -4.07 -27.86
CA GLY A 14 -21.98 -4.48 -26.72
C GLY A 14 -20.80 -3.55 -26.49
N VAL A 15 -20.08 -3.19 -27.55
CA VAL A 15 -18.94 -2.25 -27.47
C VAL A 15 -19.40 -0.86 -27.04
N LEU A 16 -20.50 -0.34 -27.60
CA LEU A 16 -21.10 0.93 -27.19
C LEU A 16 -21.51 0.93 -25.72
N TYR A 17 -22.06 -0.19 -25.23
CA TYR A 17 -22.44 -0.36 -23.83
C TYR A 17 -21.22 -0.35 -22.90
N CYS A 18 -20.14 -1.05 -23.26
CA CYS A 18 -18.89 -1.03 -22.50
C CYS A 18 -18.27 0.38 -22.45
N ILE A 19 -18.27 1.10 -23.57
CA ILE A 19 -17.77 2.49 -23.63
C ILE A 19 -18.64 3.41 -22.76
N HIS A 20 -19.97 3.22 -22.77
CA HIS A 20 -20.86 4.01 -21.94
C HIS A 20 -20.58 3.83 -20.43
N ILE A 21 -20.34 2.59 -19.99
CA ILE A 21 -19.95 2.29 -18.60
C ILE A 21 -18.58 2.92 -18.28
N LEU A 22 -17.59 2.80 -19.17
CA LEU A 22 -16.27 3.41 -19.00
C LEU A 22 -16.32 4.93 -18.85
N VAL A 23 -17.16 5.61 -19.64
CA VAL A 23 -17.35 7.05 -19.55
C VAL A 23 -18.02 7.43 -18.22
N GLN A 24 -19.01 6.66 -17.76
CA GLN A 24 -19.61 6.88 -16.44
C GLN A 24 -18.58 6.72 -15.31
N ASP A 25 -17.71 5.72 -15.41
CA ASP A 25 -16.65 5.47 -14.41
C ASP A 25 -15.59 6.58 -14.42
N TYR A 26 -15.15 7.04 -15.60
CA TYR A 26 -14.20 8.14 -15.73
C TYR A 26 -14.77 9.43 -15.13
N GLN A 27 -16.01 9.77 -15.48
CA GLN A 27 -16.68 10.95 -14.93
C GLN A 27 -16.87 10.87 -13.42
N ALA A 28 -17.15 9.69 -12.84
CA ALA A 28 -17.25 9.52 -11.40
C ALA A 28 -15.91 9.73 -10.66
N VAL A 29 -14.79 9.49 -11.33
CA VAL A 29 -13.43 9.71 -10.79
C VAL A 29 -12.99 11.18 -10.96
N THR A 30 -13.35 11.82 -12.08
CA THR A 30 -12.90 13.18 -12.41
C THR A 30 -13.89 14.29 -12.04
N ALA A 31 -15.14 13.98 -11.66
CA ALA A 31 -16.14 14.99 -11.37
C ALA A 31 -15.81 15.80 -10.09
N PRO A 32 -16.06 17.12 -10.09
CA PRO A 32 -15.91 17.97 -8.91
C PRO A 32 -16.82 17.49 -7.78
N LYS A 33 -16.34 17.61 -6.52
CA LYS A 33 -16.96 17.08 -5.29
C LYS A 33 -18.48 17.32 -5.16
N LEU A 34 -18.99 18.40 -5.74
CA LEU A 34 -20.39 18.82 -5.69
C LEU A 34 -21.35 17.95 -6.52
N LEU A 35 -20.90 17.35 -7.64
CA LEU A 35 -21.76 16.54 -8.53
C LEU A 35 -21.65 15.03 -8.28
N ARG A 36 -20.79 14.61 -7.35
CA ARG A 36 -20.53 13.19 -7.02
C ARG A 36 -21.74 12.45 -6.45
N ILE A 37 -22.75 13.19 -5.99
CA ILE A 37 -23.97 12.64 -5.38
C ILE A 37 -24.94 12.12 -6.45
N LEU A 38 -24.94 12.72 -7.65
CA LEU A 38 -25.86 12.37 -8.74
C LEU A 38 -25.41 11.13 -9.53
N PHE A 39 -24.13 10.77 -9.47
CA PHE A 39 -23.54 9.58 -10.13
C PHE A 39 -23.12 8.50 -9.15
N LYS A 40 -23.65 8.53 -7.93
CA LYS A 40 -23.29 7.59 -6.87
C LYS A 40 -23.95 6.24 -7.15
N ARG A 41 -23.23 5.31 -7.79
CA ARG A 41 -23.49 3.88 -7.59
C ARG A 41 -23.40 3.59 -6.10
N ASP A 42 -24.22 2.66 -5.62
CA ASP A 42 -24.19 2.16 -4.25
C ASP A 42 -22.90 1.36 -4.02
N ILE A 43 -21.80 2.07 -3.78
CA ILE A 43 -20.48 1.51 -3.39
C ILE A 43 -20.39 1.46 -1.85
N SER A 44 -21.53 1.55 -1.16
CA SER A 44 -21.62 1.60 0.30
C SER A 44 -21.02 0.37 0.99
N SER A 45 -20.88 -0.77 0.29
CA SER A 45 -20.24 -1.97 0.83
C SER A 45 -18.69 -1.94 0.85
N HIS A 46 -18.03 -1.04 0.12
CA HIS A 46 -16.56 -0.95 0.10
C HIS A 46 -15.97 0.17 0.97
N GLN A 47 -16.81 0.99 1.63
CA GLN A 47 -16.32 2.01 2.56
C GLN A 47 -15.78 1.44 3.88
N HIS A 48 -16.09 0.19 4.22
CA HIS A 48 -15.67 -0.42 5.49
C HIS A 48 -14.27 -1.03 5.49
N ASN A 49 -13.55 -1.06 4.37
CA ASN A 49 -12.25 -1.73 4.30
C ASN A 49 -11.13 -0.85 3.69
N ARG A 50 -11.06 0.42 4.10
CA ARG A 50 -9.82 1.18 3.88
C ARG A 50 -8.71 0.54 4.72
N SER A 51 -7.81 -0.18 4.05
CA SER A 51 -6.59 -0.71 4.63
C SER A 51 -5.77 0.44 5.22
N ASN A 52 -5.83 0.59 6.54
CA ASN A 52 -5.06 1.56 7.29
C ASN A 52 -4.05 0.82 8.16
N VAL A 53 -2.88 1.42 8.34
CA VAL A 53 -1.84 0.87 9.20
C VAL A 53 -1.91 1.56 10.55
N ARG A 54 -1.95 0.76 11.61
CA ARG A 54 -1.97 1.24 13.00
C ARG A 54 -0.58 1.67 13.47
N TRP A 55 -0.02 2.70 12.85
CA TRP A 55 1.34 3.18 13.09
C TRP A 55 1.64 3.50 14.56
N ARG A 56 0.68 4.07 15.29
CA ARG A 56 0.82 4.37 16.71
C ARG A 56 1.05 3.10 17.52
N LYS A 57 0.32 2.03 17.17
CA LYS A 57 0.49 0.72 17.81
C LYS A 57 1.85 0.13 17.47
N ILE A 58 2.25 0.15 16.19
CA ILE A 58 3.57 -0.34 15.76
C ILE A 58 4.69 0.38 16.53
N LEU A 59 4.64 1.71 16.59
CA LEU A 59 5.63 2.51 17.30
C LEU A 59 5.66 2.23 18.80
N MET A 60 4.49 2.03 19.43
CA MET A 60 4.37 1.68 20.85
C MET A 60 5.08 0.36 21.19
N TYR A 61 5.06 -0.61 20.28
CA TYR A 61 5.75 -1.89 20.46
C TYR A 61 7.21 -1.88 19.95
N ASP A 62 7.60 -0.90 19.15
CA ASP A 62 8.97 -0.72 18.64
C ASP A 62 9.93 -0.10 19.69
N ARG A 63 9.96 -0.65 20.90
CA ARG A 63 10.76 -0.12 22.02
C ARG A 63 12.26 -0.18 21.76
N ILE A 64 12.72 -1.25 21.10
CA ILE A 64 14.12 -1.46 20.72
C ILE A 64 14.45 -0.99 19.30
N GLN A 65 13.60 -0.15 18.70
CA GLN A 65 13.85 0.53 17.42
C GLN A 65 14.01 -0.38 16.19
N CYS A 66 13.67 -1.66 16.28
CA CYS A 66 13.85 -2.61 15.18
C CYS A 66 12.97 -2.33 13.96
N ILE A 67 11.75 -1.83 14.14
CA ILE A 67 10.89 -1.48 13.01
C ILE A 67 11.38 -0.19 12.35
N ARG A 68 11.78 0.82 13.13
CA ARG A 68 12.42 2.02 12.58
C ARG A 68 13.74 1.71 11.86
N PHE A 69 14.56 0.82 12.43
CA PHE A 69 15.77 0.29 11.78
C PHE A 69 15.44 -0.40 10.45
N LEU A 70 14.40 -1.25 10.43
CA LEU A 70 13.94 -1.92 9.21
C LEU A 70 13.53 -0.93 8.13
N TYR A 71 12.71 0.07 8.46
CA TYR A 71 12.29 1.10 7.50
C TYR A 71 13.47 1.91 6.96
N CYS A 72 14.47 2.20 7.79
CA CYS A 72 15.70 2.80 7.31
C CYS A 72 16.43 1.92 6.31
N GLU A 73 16.62 0.63 6.63
CA GLU A 73 17.28 -0.32 5.73
C GLU A 73 16.48 -0.57 4.43
N LEU A 74 15.16 -0.42 4.46
CA LEU A 74 14.33 -0.44 3.24
C LEU A 74 14.65 0.74 2.31
N GLY A 75 15.05 1.89 2.85
CA GLY A 75 15.44 3.06 2.07
C GLY A 75 16.84 2.98 1.43
N THR A 76 17.72 2.09 1.91
CA THR A 76 19.12 2.02 1.45
C THR A 76 19.32 1.11 0.22
N ARG A 77 18.38 0.20 -0.06
CA ARG A 77 18.54 -0.88 -1.05
C ARG A 77 17.34 -0.94 -2.00
N PRO A 78 17.53 -1.41 -3.24
CA PRO A 78 16.42 -1.65 -4.16
C PRO A 78 15.41 -2.66 -3.58
N LEU A 79 14.15 -2.50 -4.02
CA LEU A 79 13.00 -3.28 -3.54
C LEU A 79 12.77 -4.50 -4.44
N ASP A 80 13.63 -5.50 -4.27
CA ASP A 80 13.64 -6.70 -5.13
C ASP A 80 12.57 -7.72 -4.75
N GLU A 81 12.13 -7.72 -3.48
CA GLU A 81 11.15 -8.67 -2.94
C GLU A 81 9.77 -8.02 -2.73
N GLU A 82 8.70 -8.80 -2.97
CA GLU A 82 7.31 -8.37 -2.78
C GLU A 82 7.03 -7.86 -1.35
N ILE A 83 7.51 -8.57 -0.33
CA ILE A 83 7.32 -8.17 1.08
C ILE A 83 7.94 -6.80 1.35
N ARG A 84 9.13 -6.53 0.79
CA ARG A 84 9.82 -5.25 0.94
C ARG A 84 9.03 -4.13 0.25
N ARG A 85 8.46 -4.39 -0.93
CA ARG A 85 7.55 -3.45 -1.61
C ARG A 85 6.29 -3.21 -0.79
N GLY A 86 5.73 -4.25 -0.18
CA GLY A 86 4.57 -4.14 0.72
C GLY A 86 4.82 -3.21 1.89
N PHE A 87 5.97 -3.34 2.56
CA PHE A 87 6.35 -2.41 3.64
C PHE A 87 6.49 -0.97 3.16
N VAL A 88 7.09 -0.74 1.98
CA VAL A 88 7.18 0.63 1.44
C VAL A 88 5.80 1.16 1.04
N LEU A 89 4.94 0.33 0.45
CA LEU A 89 3.56 0.70 0.13
C LEU A 89 2.78 1.12 1.38
N MET A 90 2.99 0.47 2.52
CA MET A 90 2.36 0.85 3.79
C MET A 90 2.57 2.33 4.11
N LEU A 91 3.76 2.90 3.85
CA LEU A 91 4.06 4.32 4.11
C LEU A 91 3.20 5.30 3.28
N SER A 92 2.66 4.85 2.16
CA SER A 92 1.80 5.65 1.27
C SER A 92 0.30 5.53 1.58
N LEU A 93 -0.09 4.61 2.47
CA LEU A 93 -1.49 4.44 2.86
C LEU A 93 -1.94 5.63 3.72
N GLU A 94 -3.15 6.12 3.45
CA GLU A 94 -3.78 7.20 4.20
C GLU A 94 -3.93 6.81 5.69
N PRO A 95 -3.26 7.51 6.63
CA PRO A 95 -3.34 7.18 8.04
C PRO A 95 -4.65 7.66 8.66
N ARG A 96 -5.05 7.04 9.78
CA ARG A 96 -6.00 7.66 10.70
C ARG A 96 -5.34 8.86 11.38
N GLU A 97 -6.13 9.80 11.86
CA GLU A 97 -5.60 10.99 12.57
C GLU A 97 -4.67 10.60 13.72
N GLU A 98 -5.05 9.58 14.50
CA GLU A 98 -4.27 9.05 15.63
C GLU A 98 -2.93 8.40 15.24
N ASP A 99 -2.78 8.00 13.98
CA ASP A 99 -1.60 7.33 13.44
C ASP A 99 -0.69 8.29 12.65
N SER A 100 -1.19 9.47 12.26
CA SER A 100 -0.51 10.43 11.37
C SER A 100 0.87 10.84 11.91
N SER A 101 0.96 11.20 13.18
CA SER A 101 2.24 11.57 13.81
C SER A 101 3.23 10.40 13.88
N SER A 102 2.74 9.18 14.05
CA SER A 102 3.57 7.98 14.09
C SER A 102 4.06 7.59 12.70
N LEU A 103 3.23 7.75 11.66
CA LEU A 103 3.64 7.55 10.26
C LEU A 103 4.84 8.43 9.89
N VAL A 104 4.84 9.70 10.32
CA VAL A 104 5.95 10.63 10.05
C VAL A 104 7.29 10.06 10.54
N ILE A 105 7.32 9.39 11.70
CA ILE A 105 8.54 8.80 12.25
C ILE A 105 9.08 7.68 11.35
N PHE A 106 8.21 6.86 10.78
CA PHE A 106 8.62 5.79 9.87
C PHE A 106 9.00 6.31 8.47
N LYS A 107 8.33 7.36 7.98
CA LYS A 107 8.75 8.06 6.75
C LYS A 107 10.14 8.66 6.91
N GLN A 108 10.41 9.35 8.01
CA GLN A 108 11.73 9.89 8.33
C GLN A 108 12.79 8.79 8.43
N ALA A 109 12.46 7.64 8.99
CA ALA A 109 13.39 6.50 9.04
C ALA A 109 13.75 6.03 7.63
N TYR A 110 12.75 5.85 6.77
CA TYR A 110 12.95 5.45 5.37
C TYR A 110 13.73 6.49 4.56
N GLU A 111 13.35 7.77 4.65
CA GLU A 111 14.05 8.89 4.01
C GLU A 111 15.50 8.99 4.49
N TYR A 112 15.76 8.78 5.77
CA TYR A 112 17.12 8.73 6.30
C TYR A 112 17.95 7.65 5.60
N GLY A 113 17.37 6.48 5.35
CA GLY A 113 18.00 5.43 4.55
C GLY A 113 18.30 5.84 3.10
N GLN A 114 17.39 6.57 2.47
CA GLN A 114 17.55 7.03 1.07
C GLN A 114 18.71 8.01 0.88
N HIS A 115 18.98 8.86 1.86
CA HIS A 115 20.10 9.81 1.81
C HIS A 115 21.46 9.16 2.11
N SER A 116 21.50 7.86 2.38
CA SER A 116 22.74 7.14 2.60
C SER A 116 23.43 6.82 1.28
N HIS A 117 24.42 7.63 0.92
CA HIS A 117 25.46 7.23 -0.04
C HIS A 117 26.47 6.24 0.58
N SER A 118 26.30 5.84 1.86
CA SER A 118 27.35 5.23 2.68
C SER A 118 26.88 4.02 3.49
N GLY A 119 26.83 2.86 2.83
CA GLY A 119 27.07 1.54 3.44
C GLY A 119 26.13 1.05 4.57
N ILE A 120 26.29 -0.22 4.91
CA ILE A 120 25.43 -1.01 5.82
C ILE A 120 25.33 -0.44 7.25
N ASN A 121 26.24 0.45 7.66
CA ASN A 121 26.33 0.95 9.04
C ASN A 121 25.56 2.26 9.30
N TYR A 122 24.97 2.89 8.28
CA TYR A 122 24.30 4.18 8.44
C TYR A 122 23.02 4.08 9.30
N CYS A 123 22.12 3.17 8.94
CA CYS A 123 20.91 2.90 9.71
C CYS A 123 21.19 2.36 11.11
N ARG A 124 22.28 1.58 11.25
CA ARG A 124 22.71 1.03 12.55
C ARG A 124 23.12 2.13 13.53
N LYS A 125 23.79 3.19 13.06
CA LYS A 125 24.16 4.35 13.89
C LYS A 125 22.92 5.12 14.39
N LYS A 126 21.90 5.24 13.55
CA LYS A 126 20.65 5.96 13.89
C LYS A 126 19.75 5.17 14.83
N TYR A 127 19.71 3.85 14.67
CA TYR A 127 18.86 2.93 15.45
C TYR A 127 19.70 1.85 16.15
N PRO A 128 20.55 2.23 17.13
CA PRO A 128 21.52 1.33 17.74
C PRO A 128 20.88 0.29 18.67
N MET A 129 19.64 0.48 19.09
CA MET A 129 18.98 -0.43 20.05
C MET A 129 18.52 -1.75 19.43
N CYS A 130 18.40 -1.82 18.10
CA CYS A 130 17.99 -3.06 17.45
C CYS A 130 19.19 -3.99 17.30
N PRO A 131 19.20 -5.17 17.96
CA PRO A 131 20.32 -6.10 17.88
C PRO A 131 20.29 -6.96 16.60
N PHE A 132 19.19 -6.92 15.85
CA PHE A 132 18.94 -7.80 14.72
C PHE A 132 19.35 -7.18 13.37
N GLN A 133 19.63 -8.04 12.40
CA GLN A 133 19.80 -7.62 11.00
C GLN A 133 18.44 -7.44 10.31
N SER A 134 18.39 -6.58 9.30
CA SER A 134 17.17 -6.32 8.52
C SER A 134 16.68 -7.57 7.78
N SER A 135 17.61 -8.41 7.30
CA SER A 135 17.33 -9.73 6.71
C SER A 135 16.55 -10.62 7.68
N LEU A 136 17.05 -10.80 8.91
CA LEU A 136 16.39 -11.62 9.92
C LEU A 136 14.98 -11.12 10.25
N LEU A 137 14.76 -9.81 10.31
CA LEU A 137 13.43 -9.24 10.55
C LEU A 137 12.46 -9.60 9.42
N ILE A 138 12.90 -9.48 8.17
CA ILE A 138 12.11 -9.87 6.99
C ILE A 138 11.86 -11.38 6.97
N ASP A 139 12.85 -12.20 7.34
CA ASP A 139 12.71 -13.65 7.37
C ASP A 139 11.72 -14.11 8.46
N LEU A 140 11.72 -13.45 9.62
CA LEU A 140 10.70 -13.67 10.65
C LEU A 140 9.29 -13.33 10.14
N ILE A 141 9.15 -12.21 9.42
CA ILE A 141 7.86 -11.83 8.81
C ILE A 141 7.43 -12.87 7.77
N LYS A 142 8.35 -13.31 6.89
CA LYS A 142 8.10 -14.39 5.92
C LYS A 142 7.62 -15.67 6.61
N TYR A 143 8.29 -16.06 7.70
CA TYR A 143 7.93 -17.23 8.49
C TYR A 143 6.51 -17.08 9.08
N LEU A 144 6.23 -15.95 9.73
CA LEU A 144 4.91 -15.69 10.31
C LEU A 144 3.80 -15.69 9.26
N LEU A 145 4.02 -15.06 8.10
CA LEU A 145 3.05 -15.03 7.01
C LEU A 145 2.78 -16.44 6.47
N ARG A 146 3.82 -17.28 6.31
CA ARG A 146 3.63 -18.67 5.85
C ARG A 146 2.84 -19.52 6.83
N HIS A 147 3.09 -19.37 8.13
CA HIS A 147 2.47 -20.21 9.16
C HIS A 147 1.13 -19.69 9.68
N HIS A 148 0.78 -18.43 9.42
CA HIS A 148 -0.56 -17.90 9.74
C HIS A 148 -1.66 -18.46 8.81
N TYR A 149 -1.29 -19.03 7.66
CA TYR A 149 -2.23 -19.75 6.77
C TYR A 149 -2.47 -21.22 7.17
N THR A 150 -1.82 -21.72 8.22
CA THR A 150 -1.95 -23.12 8.70
C THR A 150 -2.70 -23.26 10.02
N ILE A 151 -3.32 -22.17 10.51
CA ILE A 151 -4.18 -22.18 11.69
C ILE A 151 -5.63 -21.95 11.24
N GLU A 152 -6.15 -22.90 10.45
CA GLU A 152 -7.58 -23.21 10.31
C GLU A 152 -7.73 -24.73 10.27
#